data_AF-A0A150HZN5-F1
#
_entry.id   AF-A0A150HZN5-F1
#
_cell.length_a   1.000
_cell.length_b   1.000
_cell.length_c   1.000
_cell.angle_alpha   90.00
_cell.angle_beta   90.00
_cell.angle_gamma   90.00
#
_symmetry.space_group_name_H-M   'P 1'
#
loop_
_entity.id
_entity.type
_entity.pdbx_description
1 polymer ?
#
loop_
_entity_poly.entity_id
_entity_poly.type
_entity_poly.pdbx_seq_one_letter_code
_entity_poly.pdbx_strand_id
1 'polypeptide(L)' 'MPTRQIVTLSDQELEIIEEARVELGLNNIQETLEFLIRQRLQEKLLTLAGREIVKKKRHL' A
#
# COMPACT_ATOMS: atom_id res chain seq x y z
N MET A 1 -3.41 17.19 15.01
CA MET A 1 -4.44 17.21 13.95
C MET A 1 -3.85 16.57 12.71
N PRO A 2 -4.54 15.64 12.01
CA PRO A 2 -4.03 15.10 10.76
C PRO A 2 -4.02 16.22 9.71
N THR A 3 -2.85 16.54 9.19
CA THR A 3 -2.67 17.52 8.11
C THR A 3 -2.99 16.84 6.77
N ARG A 4 -3.92 17.40 6.01
CA ARG A 4 -4.12 17.00 4.60
C ARG A 4 -2.88 17.44 3.81
N GLN A 5 -2.01 16.51 3.48
CA GLN A 5 -0.93 16.73 2.52
C GLN A 5 -1.45 16.47 1.12
N ILE A 6 -1.24 17.45 0.24
CA ILE A 6 -1.42 17.27 -1.20
C ILE A 6 -0.19 16.51 -1.68
N VAL A 7 -0.40 15.31 -2.19
CA VAL A 7 0.67 14.49 -2.78
C VAL A 7 0.58 14.65 -4.28
N THR A 8 1.66 15.17 -4.88
CA THR A 8 1.80 15.20 -6.33
C THR A 8 2.52 13.93 -6.75
N LEU A 9 1.88 13.14 -7.62
CA LEU A 9 2.45 11.94 -8.20
C LEU A 9 3.08 12.31 -9.54
N SER A 10 4.23 11.72 -9.86
CA SER A 10 4.78 11.72 -11.21
C SER A 10 3.94 10.84 -12.14
N ASP A 11 4.11 11.02 -13.45
CA ASP A 11 3.39 10.24 -14.46
C ASP A 11 3.64 8.73 -14.31
N GLN A 12 4.89 8.36 -13.99
CA GLN A 12 5.27 6.97 -13.75
C GLN A 12 4.61 6.38 -12.50
N GLU A 13 4.56 7.15 -11.40
CA GLU A 13 3.88 6.71 -10.18
C GLU A 13 2.38 6.53 -10.42
N LEU A 14 1.77 7.41 -11.24
CA LEU A 14 0.37 7.33 -11.58
C LEU A 14 0.04 6.09 -12.42
N GLU A 15 0.91 5.75 -13.39
CA GLU A 15 0.80 4.54 -14.20
C GLU A 15 0.84 3.27 -13.32
N ILE A 16 1.80 3.19 -12.40
CA ILE A 16 1.92 2.07 -11.46
C ILE A 16 0.67 1.94 -10.56
N ILE A 17 0.13 3.07 -10.09
CA ILE A 17 -1.07 3.06 -9.25
C ILE A 17 -2.31 2.64 -10.06
N GLU A 18 -2.39 3.02 -11.33
CA GLU A 18 -3.46 2.57 -12.23
C GLU A 18 -3.39 1.08 -12.53
N GLU A 19 -2.19 0.52 -12.76
CA GLU A 19 -1.99 -0.92 -12.88
C GLU A 19 -2.47 -1.65 -11.61
N ALA A 20 -2.04 -1.17 -10.44
CA ALA A 20 -2.46 -1.73 -9.16
C ALA A 20 -3.99 -1.62 -8.94
N ARG A 21 -4.61 -0.52 -9.38
CA ARG A 21 -6.08 -0.35 -9.31
C ARG A 21 -6.80 -1.44 -10.10
N VAL A 22 -6.34 -1.70 -11.33
CA VAL A 22 -6.93 -2.73 -12.21
C VAL A 22 -6.74 -4.12 -11.62
N GLU A 23 -5.52 -4.45 -11.14
CA GLU A 23 -5.23 -5.75 -10.55
C GLU A 23 -6.04 -6.03 -9.28
N LEU A 24 -6.24 -5.01 -8.44
CA LEU A 24 -6.99 -5.11 -7.19
C LEU A 24 -8.51 -4.97 -7.40
N GLY A 25 -8.96 -4.62 -8.61
CA GLY A 25 -10.37 -4.40 -8.92
C GLY A 25 -11.00 -3.21 -8.18
N LEU A 26 -10.22 -2.16 -7.91
CA LEU A 26 -10.67 -0.98 -7.16
C LEU A 26 -11.26 0.08 -8.09
N ASN A 27 -12.17 0.91 -7.57
CA ASN A 27 -12.95 1.81 -8.43
C ASN A 27 -12.16 3.04 -8.86
N ASN A 28 -11.32 3.58 -7.97
CA ASN A 28 -10.61 4.84 -8.19
C ASN A 28 -9.20 4.84 -7.57
N ILE A 29 -8.39 5.82 -8.00
CA ILE A 29 -7.01 6.01 -7.53
C ILE A 29 -6.96 6.27 -6.03
N GLN A 30 -7.90 7.03 -5.47
CA GLN A 30 -7.92 7.36 -4.04
C GLN A 30 -8.13 6.12 -3.17
N GLU A 31 -9.07 5.23 -3.53
CA GLU A 31 -9.28 3.94 -2.88
C GLU A 31 -8.02 3.07 -2.95
N THR A 32 -7.35 3.08 -4.10
CA THR A 32 -6.10 2.33 -4.31
C THR A 32 -4.99 2.85 -3.41
N LEU A 33 -4.79 4.17 -3.36
CA LEU A 33 -3.83 4.81 -2.46
C LEU A 33 -4.14 4.50 -0.99
N GLU A 34 -5.40 4.60 -0.58
CA GLU A 34 -5.79 4.28 0.80
C GLU A 34 -5.50 2.83 1.15
N PHE A 35 -5.81 1.90 0.24
CA PHE A 35 -5.52 0.49 0.40
C PHE A 35 -4.01 0.25 0.57
N LEU A 36 -3.19 0.78 -0.32
CA LEU A 36 -1.73 0.64 -0.29
C LEU A 36 -1.12 1.26 0.97
N ILE A 37 -1.59 2.44 1.40
CA ILE A 37 -1.12 3.10 2.63
C ILE A 37 -1.47 2.25 3.86
N ARG A 38 -2.70 1.71 3.93
CA ARG A 38 -3.12 0.85 5.05
C ARG A 38 -2.28 -0.44 5.09
N GLN A 39 -2.03 -1.06 3.95
CA GLN A 39 -1.17 -2.25 3.86
C GLN A 39 0.25 -1.92 4.35
N ARG A 40 0.84 -0.84 3.86
CA ARG A 40 2.18 -0.38 4.26
C ARG A 40 2.26 -0.04 5.75
N LEU A 41 1.21 0.56 6.30
CA LEU A 41 1.13 0.85 7.73
C LEU A 41 1.10 -0.44 8.55
N GLN A 42 0.28 -1.42 8.16
CA GLN A 42 0.24 -2.72 8.83
C GLN A 42 1.60 -3.42 8.79
N GLU A 43 2.28 -3.44 7.64
CA GLU A 43 3.64 -3.97 7.53
C GLU A 43 4.60 -3.30 8.50
N LYS A 44 4.63 -1.95 8.52
CA LYS A 44 5.49 -1.19 9.42
C LYS A 44 5.18 -1.48 10.89
N LEU A 45 3.90 -1.54 11.27
CA LEU A 45 3.50 -1.85 12.64
C LEU A 45 3.93 -3.27 13.05
N LEU A 46 3.82 -4.25 12.15
CA LEU A 46 4.29 -5.61 12.39
C LEU A 46 5.81 -5.66 12.57
N THR A 47 6.57 -5.01 11.67
CA THR A 47 8.03 -4.89 11.79
C THR A 47 8.42 -4.23 13.12
N LEU A 48 7.77 -3.13 13.51
CA LEU A 48 8.06 -2.43 14.76
C LEU A 48 7.73 -3.26 16.01
N ALA A 49 6.70 -4.11 15.95
CA ALA A 49 6.35 -5.02 17.02
C ALA A 49 7.32 -6.21 17.17
N GLY A 50 8.44 -6.23 16.43
CA GLY A 50 9.39 -7.35 16.39
C GLY A 50 8.80 -8.61 15.75
N ARG A 51 7.62 -8.50 15.15
CA ARG A 51 6.97 -9.52 14.34
C ARG A 51 7.23 -9.18 12.90
N GLU A 52 8.48 -9.34 12.44
CA GLU A 52 8.69 -9.47 11.00
C GLU A 52 7.70 -10.52 10.50
N ILE A 53 6.98 -10.20 9.41
CA ILE A 53 6.08 -11.14 8.77
C ILE A 53 6.94 -12.34 8.42
N VAL A 54 6.93 -13.36 9.28
CA VAL A 54 7.47 -14.67 8.98
C VAL A 54 6.57 -15.16 7.86
N LYS A 55 6.93 -14.81 6.61
CA LYS A 55 6.45 -15.48 5.41
C LYS A 55 6.82 -16.93 5.68
N LYS A 56 5.88 -17.71 6.22
CA LYS A 56 6.01 -19.15 6.39
C LYS A 56 6.32 -19.67 4.99
N LYS A 57 7.60 -19.84 4.69
CA LYS A 57 8.03 -20.83 3.71
C LYS A 57 7.54 -22.14 4.30
N ARG A 58 6.32 -22.54 3.92
CA ARG A 58 5.97 -23.96 3.89
C ARG A 58 6.94 -24.56 2.88
N HIS A 59 8.11 -24.95 3.36
CA HIS A 59 8.85 -26.02 2.74
C HIS A 59 7.98 -27.26 2.95
N LEU A 60 7.34 -27.69 1.85
CA LEU A 60 6.92 -29.07 1.69
C LEU A 60 8.16 -29.95 1.66
#